data_AF-A0A353NQP7-F1
#
_entry.id   AF-A0A353NQP7-F1
#
_cell.length_a   1.000
_cell.length_b   1.000
_cell.length_c   1.000
_cell.angle_alpha   90.00
_cell.angle_beta   90.00
_cell.angle_gamma   90.00
#
_symmetry.space_group_name_H-M   'P 1'
#
loop_
_entity.id
_entity.type
_entity.pdbx_description
1 polymer ?
#
loop_
_entity_poly.entity_id
_entity_poly.type
_entity_poly.pdbx_seq_one_letter_code
_entity_poly.pdbx_strand_id
1 'polypeptide(L)'
;MTYNNLFEKALEHDLEEIQLLARAARTAPPPVRQALLGMIKEEAQGAKFWNTLYSCCGDYTPPCPEEPDRKRPCGDYYPYQEDLKKE
;
A
#
# COMPACT_ATOMS: atom_id res chain seq x y z
N MET A 1 -0.29 -13.23 7.85
CA MET A 1 -0.33 -12.68 6.48
C MET A 1 0.89 -11.82 6.33
N THR A 2 1.75 -12.07 5.36
CA THR A 2 2.89 -11.20 5.07
C THR A 2 2.40 -9.91 4.41
N TYR A 3 3.07 -8.79 4.65
CA TYR A 3 2.69 -7.48 4.07
C TYR A 3 2.56 -7.51 2.54
N ASN A 4 3.35 -8.35 1.86
CA ASN A 4 3.28 -8.54 0.41
C ASN A 4 1.90 -9.06 -0.05
N ASN A 5 1.26 -9.94 0.73
CA ASN A 5 -0.09 -10.44 0.41
C ASN A 5 -1.17 -9.35 0.56
N LEU A 6 -0.94 -8.33 1.40
CA LEU A 6 -1.88 -7.22 1.56
C LEU A 6 -1.77 -6.24 0.38
N PHE A 7 -0.55 -5.96 -0.09
CA PHE A 7 -0.32 -5.11 -1.26
C PHE A 7 -0.85 -5.74 -2.55
N GLU A 8 -0.65 -7.05 -2.72
CA GLU A 8 -1.20 -7.80 -3.86
C GLU A 8 -2.73 -7.72 -3.88
N LYS A 9 -3.39 -7.97 -2.74
CA LYS A 9 -4.85 -7.84 -2.64
C LYS A 9 -5.35 -6.43 -2.90
N ALA A 10 -4.66 -5.41 -2.38
CA ALA A 10 -5.03 -4.02 -2.64
C ALA A 10 -4.94 -3.69 -4.14
N LEU A 11 -3.88 -4.15 -4.80
CA LEU A 11 -3.73 -4.03 -6.25
C LEU A 11 -4.84 -4.76 -7.03
N GLU A 12 -5.21 -5.98 -6.62
CA GLU A 12 -6.32 -6.73 -7.22
C GLU A 12 -7.64 -5.97 -7.12
N HIS A 13 -7.94 -5.37 -5.97
CA HIS A 13 -9.15 -4.59 -5.76
C HIS A 13 -9.21 -3.35 -6.67
N ASP A 14 -8.15 -2.54 -6.72
CA ASP A 14 -8.13 -1.36 -7.59
C ASP A 14 -8.31 -1.75 -9.07
N LEU A 15 -7.72 -2.88 -9.51
CA LEU A 15 -7.89 -3.37 -10.89
C LEU A 15 -9.32 -3.86 -11.18
N GLU A 16 -9.97 -4.52 -10.22
CA GLU A 16 -11.36 -4.92 -10.34
C GLU A 16 -12.29 -3.70 -10.40
N GLU A 17 -12.06 -2.70 -9.57
CA GLU A 17 -12.81 -1.44 -9.56
C GLU A 17 -12.67 -0.69 -10.88
N ILE A 18 -11.45 -0.56 -11.41
CA ILE A 18 -11.23 0.00 -12.77
C ILE A 18 -12.06 -0.74 -13.81
N GLN A 19 -12.09 -2.08 -13.76
CA GLN A 19 -12.83 -2.88 -14.71
C GLN A 19 -14.34 -2.63 -14.62
N LEU A 20 -14.89 -2.58 -13.40
CA LEU A 20 -16.31 -2.33 -13.15
C LEU A 20 -16.70 -0.90 -13.56
N LEU A 21 -15.91 0.09 -13.18
CA LEU A 21 -16.13 1.50 -13.53
C LEU A 21 -16.04 1.71 -15.04
N ALA A 22 -15.09 1.07 -15.73
CA ALA A 22 -14.97 1.14 -17.19
C ALA A 22 -16.18 0.53 -17.90
N ARG A 23 -16.73 -0.58 -17.39
CA ARG A 23 -17.98 -1.17 -17.89
C ARG A 23 -19.16 -0.21 -17.71
N ALA A 24 -19.29 0.42 -16.53
CA ALA A 24 -20.34 1.39 -16.24
C ALA A 24 -20.22 2.65 -17.13
N ALA A 25 -19.00 3.16 -17.33
CA ALA A 25 -18.75 4.36 -18.12
C ALA A 25 -19.19 4.22 -19.58
N ARG A 26 -19.12 3.01 -20.16
CA ARG A 26 -19.55 2.73 -21.54
C ARG A 26 -21.03 3.02 -21.77
N THR A 27 -21.89 2.73 -20.79
CA THR A 27 -23.35 2.87 -20.92
C THR A 27 -23.87 4.15 -20.26
N ALA A 28 -23.06 4.82 -19.43
CA ALA A 28 -23.47 6.02 -18.71
C ALA A 28 -23.68 7.24 -19.63
N PRO A 29 -24.63 8.14 -19.29
CA PRO A 29 -24.79 9.42 -19.97
C PRO A 29 -23.58 10.34 -19.73
N PRO A 30 -23.33 11.33 -20.60
CA PRO A 30 -22.08 12.11 -20.60
C PRO A 30 -21.60 12.68 -19.25
N PRO A 31 -22.45 13.32 -18.41
CA PRO A 31 -21.98 13.87 -17.14
C PRO A 31 -21.57 12.77 -16.15
N VAL A 32 -22.30 11.66 -16.11
CA VAL A 32 -21.99 10.51 -15.25
C VAL A 32 -20.74 9.79 -15.75
N ARG A 33 -20.60 9.65 -17.07
CA ARG A 33 -19.39 9.09 -17.70
C ARG A 33 -18.14 9.88 -17.32
N GLN A 34 -18.21 11.21 -17.32
CA GLN A 34 -17.08 12.05 -16.96
C GLN A 34 -16.67 11.85 -15.49
N ALA A 35 -17.64 11.73 -14.58
CA ALA A 35 -17.37 11.39 -13.18
C ALA A 35 -16.72 10.01 -13.04
N LEU A 36 -17.25 9.00 -13.75
CA LEU A 36 -16.67 7.64 -13.75
C LEU A 36 -15.25 7.59 -14.30
N LEU A 37 -14.93 8.40 -15.32
CA LEU A 37 -13.55 8.53 -15.82
C LEU A 37 -12.62 9.16 -14.78
N GLY A 38 -13.13 10.07 -13.95
CA GLY A 38 -12.39 10.61 -12.79
C GLY A 38 -12.07 9.52 -11.77
N MET A 39 -13.06 8.72 -11.39
CA MET A 39 -12.88 7.60 -10.45
C MET A 39 -11.89 6.56 -11.00
N ILE A 40 -12.00 6.18 -12.28
CA ILE A 40 -11.03 5.27 -12.92
C ILE A 40 -9.60 5.78 -12.82
N LYS A 41 -9.40 7.10 -12.94
CA LYS A 41 -8.07 7.71 -12.80
C LYS A 41 -7.55 7.60 -11.37
N GLU A 42 -8.41 7.77 -10.36
CA GLU A 42 -8.05 7.63 -8.94
C GLU A 42 -7.64 6.19 -8.64
N GLU A 43 -8.43 5.19 -9.06
CA GLU A 43 -8.06 3.77 -8.86
C GLU A 43 -6.79 3.40 -9.61
N ALA A 44 -6.57 3.93 -10.82
CA ALA A 44 -5.32 3.70 -11.54
C ALA A 44 -4.09 4.27 -10.81
N GLN A 45 -4.26 5.34 -10.03
CA GLN A 45 -3.21 5.89 -9.18
C GLN A 45 -2.97 5.00 -7.95
N GLY A 46 -4.05 4.48 -7.33
CA GLY A 46 -3.99 3.48 -6.26
C GLY A 46 -3.23 2.23 -6.68
N ALA A 47 -3.63 1.64 -7.82
CA ALA A 47 -3.01 0.44 -8.35
C ALA A 47 -1.50 0.66 -8.61
N LYS A 48 -1.14 1.80 -9.18
CA LYS A 48 0.27 2.16 -9.40
C LYS A 48 1.05 2.26 -8.09
N PHE A 49 0.45 2.84 -7.05
CA PHE A 49 1.06 2.95 -5.73
C PHE A 49 1.34 1.57 -5.11
N TRP A 50 0.33 0.68 -5.05
CA TRP A 50 0.49 -0.66 -4.49
C TRP A 50 1.45 -1.52 -5.30
N ASN A 51 1.41 -1.44 -6.62
CA ASN A 51 2.36 -2.15 -7.47
C ASN A 51 3.81 -1.67 -7.23
N THR A 52 4.00 -0.38 -6.96
CA THR A 52 5.31 0.18 -6.61
C THR A 52 5.79 -0.35 -5.26
N LEU A 53 4.93 -0.34 -4.24
CA LEU A 53 5.26 -0.92 -2.93
C LEU A 53 5.54 -2.42 -3.01
N TYR A 54 4.72 -3.17 -3.72
CA TYR A 54 4.94 -4.60 -3.95
C TYR A 54 6.29 -4.87 -4.63
N SER A 55 6.63 -4.09 -5.65
CA SER A 55 7.92 -4.22 -6.36
C SER A 55 9.11 -3.83 -5.50
N CYS A 56 8.97 -2.83 -4.61
CA CYS A 56 10.04 -2.40 -3.71
C CYS A 56 10.18 -3.29 -2.46
N CYS A 57 9.10 -3.93 -2.02
CA CYS A 57 9.05 -4.75 -0.80
C CYS A 57 9.07 -6.27 -1.07
N GLY A 58 9.18 -6.69 -2.34
CA GLY A 58 9.28 -8.12 -2.72
C GLY A 58 10.41 -8.87 -2.01
N ASP A 59 11.50 -8.19 -1.68
CA ASP A 59 12.65 -8.71 -0.91
C ASP A 59 12.72 -8.18 0.54
N TYR A 60 11.67 -7.46 1.00
CA TYR A 60 11.67 -6.91 2.36
C TYR A 60 11.46 -8.03 3.38
N THR A 61 12.58 -8.57 3.87
CA THR A 61 12.60 -9.32 5.10
C THR A 61 12.63 -8.29 6.23
N PRO A 62 11.61 -8.20 7.10
CA PRO A 62 11.70 -7.30 8.24
C PRO A 62 12.97 -7.65 9.03
N PRO A 63 13.77 -6.66 9.45
CA PRO A 63 15.06 -6.90 10.11
C PRO A 63 14.92 -7.63 11.47
N CYS A 64 13.68 -7.87 11.93
CA CYS A 64 13.39 -8.60 13.14
C CYS A 64 12.25 -9.61 12.87
N PRO A 65 12.37 -10.86 13.35
CA PRO A 65 11.25 -11.79 13.35
C PRO A 65 10.11 -11.21 14.19
N GLU A 66 8.87 -11.35 13.70
CA GLU A 66 7.65 -11.16 14.50
C GLU A 66 7.57 -12.27 15.54
N GLU A 67 8.41 -12.24 16.57
CA GLU A 67 8.15 -13.01 17.78
C GLU A 67 7.07 -12.30 18.59
N PRO A 68 6.05 -13.02 19.07
CA PRO A 68 4.85 -12.43 19.68
C PRO A 68 5.09 -11.88 21.08
N ASP A 69 6.33 -11.88 21.58
CA ASP A 69 6.62 -11.40 22.92
C ASP A 69 8.08 -10.91 23.07
N ARG A 70 8.22 -9.74 23.72
CA ARG A 70 9.43 -9.17 24.37
C ARG A 70 10.22 -8.07 23.62
N LYS A 71 9.81 -6.84 23.91
CA LYS A 71 10.67 -5.75 24.46
C LYS A 71 12.13 -5.65 23.96
N ARG A 72 12.36 -5.61 22.65
CA ARG A 72 13.65 -5.15 22.10
C ARG A 72 13.40 -4.04 21.09
N PRO A 73 13.99 -2.84 21.28
CA PRO A 73 14.07 -1.89 20.20
C PRO A 73 14.99 -2.49 19.13
N CYS A 74 14.55 -2.44 17.88
CA CYS A 74 15.39 -2.76 16.73
C CYS A 74 16.65 -1.89 16.79
N GLY A 75 17.82 -2.51 16.61
CA GLY A 75 19.14 -1.94 16.90
C GLY A 75 19.39 -0.53 16.37
N ASP A 76 20.10 0.25 17.18
CA ASP A 76 20.96 1.42 16.92
C ASP A 76 20.58 2.45 15.85
N TYR A 77 19.31 2.52 15.44
CA TYR A 77 18.83 3.51 14.47
C TYR A 77 17.98 4.62 15.12
N TYR A 78 18.43 5.16 16.25
CA TYR A 78 17.88 6.43 16.75
C TYR A 78 19.01 7.31 17.30
N PRO A 79 19.31 8.46 16.66
CA PRO A 79 20.47 9.30 17.00
C PRO A 79 20.28 10.18 18.26
N TYR A 80 19.27 9.92 19.09
CA TYR A 80 18.89 10.80 20.21
C TYR A 80 19.02 10.15 21.60
N GLN A 81 19.99 9.25 21.81
CA GLN A 81 20.25 8.64 23.13
C GLN A 81 21.54 9.11 23.82
N GLU A 82 22.03 10.32 23.54
CA GLU A 82 23.22 10.85 24.23
C GLU A 82 22.94 11.38 25.66
N ASP A 83 21.68 11.58 26.05
CA ASP A 83 21.36 12.22 27.34
C ASP A 83 21.12 11.26 28.52
N LEU A 84 21.19 9.93 28.32
CA LEU A 84 20.90 8.95 29.37
C LEU A 84 22.14 8.38 30.09
N LYS A 85 23.32 8.97 29.91
CA LYS A 85 24.57 8.54 30.59
C LYS A 85 25.16 9.59 31.52
N LYS A 86 24.32 10.24 32.33
CA LYS A 86 24.78 11.00 33.50
C LYS A 86 23.88 10.72 34.71
N GLU A 87 24.18 9.64 35.40
CA GLU A 87 24.04 9.50 36.86
C GLU A 87 25.26 8.73 37.38
#